data_AF-A0A8S9ZA47-F1
#
_entry.id   AF-A0A8S9ZA47-F1
#
_cell.length_a   1.000
_cell.length_b   1.000
_cell.length_c   1.000
_cell.angle_alpha   90.00
_cell.angle_beta   90.00
_cell.angle_gamma   90.00
#
_symmetry.space_group_name_H-M   'P 1'
#
loop_
_entity.id
_entity.type
_entity.pdbx_description
1 polymer ?
#
loop_
_entity_poly.entity_id
_entity_poly.type
_entity_poly.pdbx_seq_one_letter_code
_entity_poly.pdbx_strand_id
1 'polypeptide(L)'
;MVLVDTLSRAPLPTEEDNRTGYEQAHLTLAESDSRLPRIRQTFADDEQMEKLEEQTRNGWPDNARKVSELIRPYSKVRDELTLENGLVCRGDHLVVSRAASKVTKQEIHRSHLGVRSCTKRAKDTVYWSGMISHIKYFVSTCTVCK
;
A
#
# COMPACT_ATOMS: atom_id res chain seq x y z
N MET A 1 17.86 48.08 -13.95
CA MET A 1 17.99 46.79 -14.66
C MET A 1 18.23 45.70 -13.62
N VAL A 2 17.16 45.05 -13.14
CA VAL A 2 16.96 43.60 -12.94
C VAL A 2 15.50 43.49 -12.46
N LEU A 3 14.60 43.00 -13.31
CA LEU A 3 13.31 42.48 -12.87
C LEU A 3 13.38 40.97 -13.10
N VAL A 4 13.45 40.23 -12.01
CA VAL A 4 13.32 38.77 -12.00
C VAL A 4 11.84 38.45 -12.09
N ASP A 5 11.41 38.00 -13.26
CA ASP A 5 10.07 37.49 -13.50
C ASP A 5 10.04 36.00 -13.15
N THR A 6 9.47 35.70 -11.99
CA THR A 6 9.06 34.36 -11.62
C THR A 6 7.55 34.31 -11.75
N LEU A 7 7.05 33.45 -12.65
CA LEU A 7 5.93 32.52 -12.46
C LEU A 7 5.24 32.21 -13.81
N SER A 8 5.60 31.08 -14.43
CA SER A 8 4.58 30.28 -15.14
C SER A 8 5.07 28.85 -15.36
N ARG A 9 4.68 27.96 -14.46
CA ARG A 9 4.58 26.53 -14.78
C ARG A 9 3.09 26.19 -14.75
N ALA A 10 2.41 26.48 -15.85
CA ALA A 10 1.11 25.89 -16.12
C ALA A 10 1.32 24.40 -16.48
N PRO A 11 0.68 23.45 -15.79
CA PRO A 11 0.73 22.05 -16.18
C PRO A 11 -0.13 21.85 -17.43
N LEU A 12 0.45 21.23 -18.47
CA LEU A 12 -0.29 20.83 -19.66
C LEU A 12 -1.31 19.73 -19.29
N PRO A 13 -2.52 19.74 -19.86
CA PRO A 13 -3.45 18.65 -19.71
C PRO A 13 -2.97 17.49 -20.58
N THR A 14 -2.36 16.48 -19.97
CA THR A 14 -2.20 15.17 -20.62
C THR A 14 -3.53 14.45 -20.57
N GLU A 15 -4.08 14.19 -21.74
CA GLU A 15 -5.32 13.47 -21.98
C GLU A 15 -5.23 12.01 -21.48
N GLU A 16 -6.35 11.54 -20.95
CA GLU A 16 -6.69 10.14 -20.68
C GLU A 16 -5.76 9.37 -19.72
N ASP A 17 -5.56 9.92 -18.53
CA ASP A 17 -5.20 9.08 -17.39
C ASP A 17 -6.49 8.46 -16.84
N ASN A 18 -6.74 7.20 -17.21
CA ASN A 18 -7.69 6.31 -16.54
C ASN A 18 -7.16 6.03 -15.12
N ARG A 19 -7.20 7.09 -14.29
CA ARG A 19 -6.66 7.21 -12.94
C ARG A 19 -7.39 6.23 -12.05
N THR A 20 -6.90 5.00 -12.05
CA THR A 20 -7.14 4.06 -10.95
C THR A 20 -6.61 4.80 -9.72
N GLY A 21 -7.51 5.30 -8.85
CA GLY A 21 -7.20 6.26 -7.76
C GLY A 21 -6.32 5.71 -6.62
N TYR A 22 -5.17 5.18 -6.99
CA TYR A 22 -4.00 4.78 -6.21
C TYR A 22 -2.84 5.77 -6.45
N GLU A 23 -3.10 6.93 -7.08
CA GLU A 23 -2.09 7.98 -7.19
C GLU A 23 -1.68 8.43 -5.78
N GLN A 24 -0.37 8.31 -5.54
CA GLN A 24 0.36 8.58 -4.30
C GLN A 24 0.10 7.58 -3.16
N ALA A 25 0.77 6.43 -3.20
CA ALA A 25 0.98 5.58 -2.03
C ALA A 25 1.91 6.24 -0.98
N HIS A 26 1.57 7.45 -0.51
CA HIS A 26 1.78 7.86 0.87
C HIS A 26 0.46 7.55 1.58
N LEU A 27 0.35 6.33 2.12
CA LEU A 27 -0.78 5.91 2.95
C LEU A 27 -0.38 6.02 4.43
N THR A 28 0.17 7.17 4.80
CA THR A 28 0.17 7.58 6.20
C THR A 28 -1.26 8.07 6.46
N LEU A 29 -2.03 7.31 7.23
CA LEU A 29 -3.44 7.59 7.46
C LEU A 29 -3.56 8.85 8.33
N ALA A 30 -3.71 10.02 7.70
CA ALA A 30 -4.29 11.16 8.39
C ALA A 30 -5.81 10.96 8.41
N GLU A 31 -6.47 11.22 9.55
CA GLU A 31 -7.93 11.04 9.71
C GLU A 31 -8.75 11.84 8.67
N SER A 32 -8.16 12.89 8.10
CA SER A 32 -8.79 13.78 7.11
C SER A 32 -8.55 13.40 5.65
N ASP A 33 -7.94 12.24 5.37
CA ASP A 33 -7.60 11.84 4.00
C ASP A 33 -8.87 11.54 3.18
N SER A 34 -9.08 12.31 2.11
CA SER A 34 -10.24 12.20 1.22
C SER A 34 -10.35 10.86 0.49
N ARG A 35 -9.29 10.05 0.51
CA ARG A 35 -9.24 8.72 -0.11
C ARG A 35 -9.76 7.61 0.81
N LEU A 36 -9.90 7.86 2.11
CA LEU A 36 -10.34 6.86 3.10
C LEU A 36 -11.65 6.16 2.73
N PRO A 37 -12.72 6.86 2.25
CA PRO A 37 -13.95 6.19 1.87
C PRO A 37 -13.75 5.14 0.78
N ARG A 38 -12.91 5.45 -0.22
CA ARG A 38 -12.60 4.55 -1.33
C ARG A 38 -11.73 3.37 -0.88
N ILE A 39 -10.75 3.62 -0.01
CA ILE A 39 -9.92 2.57 0.57
C ILE A 39 -10.78 1.60 1.37
N ARG A 40 -11.70 2.10 2.19
CA ARG A 40 -12.65 1.27 2.96
C ARG A 40 -13.53 0.41 2.07
N GLN A 41 -14.05 0.97 0.97
CA GLN A 41 -14.81 0.17 -0.01
C GLN A 41 -13.93 -0.95 -0.58
N THR A 42 -12.70 -0.66 -0.98
CA THR A 42 -11.81 -1.71 -1.50
C THR A 42 -11.42 -2.76 -0.46
N PHE A 43 -11.42 -2.42 0.82
CA PHE A 43 -11.20 -3.40 1.91
C PHE A 43 -12.44 -4.26 2.12
N ALA A 44 -13.63 -3.66 2.08
CA ALA A 44 -14.89 -4.38 2.20
C ALA A 44 -15.11 -5.37 1.05
N ASP A 45 -14.65 -5.03 -0.16
CA ASP A 45 -14.74 -5.90 -1.34
C ASP A 45 -13.64 -6.97 -1.40
N ASP A 46 -12.63 -6.93 -0.52
CA ASP A 46 -11.48 -7.84 -0.54
C ASP A 46 -11.57 -8.88 0.59
N GLU A 47 -11.82 -10.13 0.22
CA GLU A 47 -11.96 -11.27 1.14
C GLU A 47 -10.75 -11.43 2.10
N GLN A 48 -9.53 -11.08 1.66
CA GLN A 48 -8.36 -11.14 2.53
C GLN A 48 -8.44 -10.08 3.62
N MET A 49 -8.90 -8.87 3.29
CA MET A 49 -9.02 -7.77 4.26
C MET A 49 -10.18 -8.01 5.23
N GLU A 50 -11.32 -8.47 4.75
CA GLU A 50 -12.46 -8.86 5.61
C GLU A 50 -12.05 -9.89 6.67
N LYS A 51 -11.39 -10.97 6.25
CA LYS A 51 -10.89 -12.00 7.17
C LYS A 51 -9.82 -11.48 8.12
N LEU A 52 -8.96 -10.58 7.64
CA LEU A 52 -7.90 -10.00 8.48
C LEU A 52 -8.50 -9.08 9.54
N GLU A 53 -9.51 -8.30 9.18
CA GLU A 53 -10.28 -7.46 10.09
C GLU A 53 -10.98 -8.32 11.15
N GLU A 54 -11.69 -9.37 10.73
CA GLU A 54 -12.38 -10.28 11.65
C GLU A 54 -11.43 -10.89 12.68
N GLN A 55 -10.27 -11.41 12.25
CA GLN A 55 -9.29 -12.01 13.16
C GLN A 55 -8.57 -10.99 14.04
N THR A 56 -8.38 -9.77 13.53
CA THR A 56 -7.79 -8.69 14.35
C THR A 56 -8.79 -8.22 15.42
N ARG A 57 -10.09 -8.25 15.12
CA ARG A 57 -11.18 -7.91 16.07
C ARG A 57 -11.44 -9.01 17.10
N ASN A 58 -11.60 -10.25 16.64
CA ASN A 58 -12.08 -11.37 17.46
C ASN A 58 -10.94 -12.18 18.08
N GLY A 59 -9.70 -11.88 17.70
CA GLY A 59 -8.51 -12.64 18.08
C GLY A 59 -8.17 -13.72 17.07
N TRP A 60 -6.90 -14.12 17.10
CA TRP A 60 -6.34 -15.14 16.22
C TRP A 60 -6.36 -16.51 16.90
N PRO A 61 -6.70 -17.60 16.19
CA PRO A 61 -6.63 -18.94 16.77
C PRO A 61 -5.18 -19.33 17.07
N ASP A 62 -4.98 -20.11 18.13
CA ASP A 62 -3.66 -20.62 18.52
C ASP A 62 -3.02 -21.50 17.45
N ASN A 63 -3.85 -22.22 16.70
CA ASN A 63 -3.39 -23.10 15.65
C ASN A 63 -3.39 -22.38 14.30
N ALA A 64 -2.20 -22.08 13.77
CA ALA A 64 -2.00 -21.47 12.46
C ALA A 64 -2.63 -22.26 11.29
N ARG A 65 -2.90 -23.57 11.46
CA ARG A 65 -3.60 -24.38 10.44
C ARG A 65 -5.10 -24.05 10.36
N LYS A 66 -5.70 -23.54 11.44
CA LYS A 66 -7.11 -23.08 11.47
C LYS A 66 -7.27 -21.70 10.83
N VAL A 67 -6.16 -20.96 10.66
CA VAL A 67 -6.15 -19.67 9.97
C VAL A 67 -6.26 -19.90 8.46
N SER A 68 -7.17 -19.15 7.82
CA SER A 68 -7.31 -19.09 6.36
C SER A 68 -5.97 -18.80 5.69
N GLU A 69 -5.68 -19.48 4.58
CA GLU A 69 -4.41 -19.34 3.86
C GLU A 69 -4.15 -17.92 3.38
N LEU A 70 -5.22 -17.15 3.13
CA LEU A 70 -5.16 -15.75 2.72
C LEU A 70 -4.47 -14.86 3.76
N ILE A 71 -4.72 -15.13 5.05
CA ILE A 71 -4.26 -14.30 6.16
C ILE A 71 -3.22 -14.99 7.05
N ARG A 72 -2.97 -16.29 6.84
CA ARG A 72 -1.91 -17.05 7.53
C ARG A 72 -0.54 -16.35 7.51
N PRO A 73 -0.11 -15.66 6.43
CA PRO A 73 1.15 -14.91 6.42
C PRO A 73 1.22 -13.74 7.41
N TYR A 74 0.08 -13.30 7.95
CA TYR A 74 -0.02 -12.21 8.93
C TYR A 74 -0.02 -12.71 10.37
N SER A 75 -0.19 -14.03 10.61
CA SER A 75 -0.20 -14.62 11.95
C SER A 75 1.06 -14.33 12.77
N LYS A 76 2.22 -14.16 12.12
CA LYS A 76 3.50 -13.84 12.77
C LYS A 76 3.60 -12.41 13.30
N VAL A 77 2.77 -11.52 12.77
CA VAL A 77 2.74 -10.09 13.14
C VAL A 77 1.41 -9.72 13.78
N ARG A 78 0.60 -10.71 14.16
CA ARG A 78 -0.77 -10.52 14.68
C ARG A 78 -0.85 -9.56 15.86
N ASP A 79 0.16 -9.60 16.73
CA ASP A 79 0.23 -8.78 17.94
C ASP A 79 0.59 -7.32 17.64
N GLU A 80 1.02 -7.03 16.41
CA GLU A 80 1.30 -5.69 15.91
C GLU A 80 0.17 -5.13 15.05
N LEU A 81 -0.87 -5.93 14.78
CA LEU A 81 -2.01 -5.51 13.96
C LEU A 81 -3.05 -4.79 14.82
N THR A 82 -3.48 -3.63 14.35
CA THR A 82 -4.52 -2.81 14.97
C THR A 82 -5.67 -2.58 14.01
N LEU A 83 -6.85 -2.28 14.56
CA LEU A 83 -8.01 -1.86 13.78
C LEU A 83 -8.30 -0.39 14.02
N GLU A 84 -8.26 0.38 12.94
CA GLU A 84 -8.53 1.82 12.96
C GLU A 84 -9.62 2.13 11.94
N ASN A 85 -10.80 2.51 12.43
CA ASN A 85 -11.94 2.88 11.58
C ASN A 85 -12.29 1.84 10.48
N GLY A 86 -12.21 0.55 10.81
CA GLY A 86 -12.46 -0.55 9.87
C GLY A 86 -11.30 -0.84 8.90
N LEU A 87 -10.12 -0.28 9.15
CA LEU A 87 -8.91 -0.57 8.38
C LEU A 87 -7.91 -1.30 9.28
N VAL A 88 -7.26 -2.32 8.73
CA VAL A 88 -6.19 -3.04 9.42
C VAL A 88 -4.90 -2.26 9.24
N CYS A 89 -4.25 -1.92 10.34
CA CYS A 89 -2.97 -1.20 10.39
C CYS A 89 -1.90 -2.06 11.08
N ARG A 90 -0.63 -1.77 10.81
CA ARG A 90 0.52 -2.28 11.57
C ARG A 90 1.36 -1.09 12.02
N GLY A 91 1.19 -0.70 13.29
CA GLY A 91 1.60 0.65 13.72
C GLY A 91 0.95 1.70 12.83
N ASP A 92 1.71 2.67 12.35
CA ASP A 92 1.21 3.79 11.53
C ASP A 92 0.97 3.44 10.05
N HIS A 93 1.12 2.18 9.65
CA HIS A 93 1.08 1.75 8.25
C HIS A 93 -0.17 0.96 7.94
N LEU A 94 -0.92 1.39 6.91
CA LEU A 94 -2.05 0.64 6.38
C LEU A 94 -1.61 -0.72 5.84
N VAL A 95 -2.31 -1.79 6.21
CA VAL A 95 -2.10 -3.11 5.65
C VAL A 95 -2.79 -3.23 4.30
N VAL A 96 -2.05 -3.44 3.22
CA VAL A 96 -2.63 -3.60 1.87
C VAL A 96 -2.89 -5.07 1.55
N SER A 97 -3.98 -5.31 0.82
CA SER A 97 -4.34 -6.64 0.33
C SER A 97 -3.39 -7.16 -0.75
N ARG A 98 -3.48 -8.45 -1.07
CA ARG A 98 -2.67 -9.03 -2.15
C ARG A 98 -2.96 -8.36 -3.50
N ALA A 99 -4.21 -8.02 -3.79
CA ALA A 99 -4.59 -7.33 -5.02
C ALA A 99 -4.00 -5.91 -5.05
N ALA A 100 -4.24 -5.12 -4.00
CA ALA A 100 -3.70 -3.77 -3.87
C ALA A 100 -2.17 -3.73 -3.95
N SER A 101 -1.48 -4.73 -3.35
CA SER A 101 -0.02 -4.83 -3.40
C SER A 101 0.55 -4.88 -4.82
N LYS A 102 -0.23 -5.31 -5.84
CA LYS A 102 0.23 -5.32 -7.24
C LYS A 102 0.36 -3.90 -7.77
N VAL A 103 -0.68 -3.10 -7.57
CA VAL A 103 -0.73 -1.68 -7.95
C VAL A 103 0.31 -0.89 -7.17
N THR A 104 0.41 -1.11 -5.86
CA THR A 104 1.40 -0.42 -5.01
C THR A 104 2.84 -0.66 -5.45
N LYS A 105 3.20 -1.87 -5.90
CA LYS A 105 4.54 -2.16 -6.42
C LYS A 105 4.83 -1.39 -7.71
N GLN A 106 3.84 -1.26 -8.61
CA GLN A 106 3.97 -0.47 -9.83
C GLN A 106 4.22 1.00 -9.50
N GLU A 107 3.42 1.58 -8.59
CA GLU A 107 3.58 2.97 -8.17
C GLU A 107 4.93 3.26 -7.53
N ILE A 108 5.38 2.41 -6.61
CA ILE A 108 6.66 2.58 -5.91
C ILE A 108 7.85 2.54 -6.91
N HIS A 109 7.75 1.70 -7.94
CA HIS A 109 8.76 1.51 -8.96
C HIS A 109 8.63 2.44 -10.18
N ARG A 110 7.58 3.27 -10.26
CA ARG A 110 7.28 4.11 -11.44
C ARG A 110 8.46 4.96 -11.94
N SER A 111 9.35 5.39 -11.05
CA SER A 111 10.57 6.15 -11.39
C SER A 111 11.80 5.28 -11.65
N HIS A 112 11.64 3.97 -11.87
CA HIS A 112 12.71 2.99 -12.12
C HIS A 112 13.83 2.99 -11.06
N LEU A 113 13.47 3.28 -9.81
CA LEU A 113 14.44 3.30 -8.72
C LEU A 113 14.90 1.89 -8.37
N GLY A 114 16.15 1.79 -7.92
CA GLY A 114 16.72 0.55 -7.42
C GLY A 114 15.96 -0.02 -6.21
N VAL A 115 16.18 -1.32 -5.97
CA VAL A 115 15.53 -2.10 -4.91
C VAL A 115 15.54 -1.42 -3.54
N ARG A 116 16.68 -0.82 -3.14
CA ARG A 116 16.83 -0.16 -1.84
C ARG A 116 15.85 1.01 -1.68
N SER A 117 15.78 1.87 -2.70
CA SER A 117 14.89 3.04 -2.69
C SER A 117 13.42 2.63 -2.75
N CYS A 118 13.07 1.63 -3.57
CA CYS A 118 11.71 1.08 -3.60
C CYS A 118 11.30 0.47 -2.26
N THR A 119 12.20 -0.29 -1.62
CA THR A 119 11.95 -0.90 -0.31
C THR A 119 11.76 0.16 0.77
N LYS A 120 12.57 1.22 0.75
CA LYS A 120 12.45 2.34 1.68
C LYS A 120 11.09 3.03 1.53
N ARG A 121 10.72 3.41 0.29
CA ARG A 121 9.41 4.01 -0.01
C ARG A 121 8.25 3.16 0.51
N ALA A 122 8.30 1.85 0.31
CA ALA A 122 7.23 0.97 0.80
C ALA A 122 7.14 0.96 2.32
N LYS A 123 8.30 0.83 3.01
CA LYS A 123 8.38 0.79 4.47
C LYS A 123 7.90 2.08 5.14
N ASP A 124 8.01 3.21 4.45
CA ASP A 124 7.61 4.51 4.99
C ASP A 124 6.10 4.79 4.77
N THR A 125 5.38 3.93 4.03
CA THR A 125 4.00 4.25 3.60
C THR A 125 2.96 3.15 3.77
N VAL A 126 3.32 1.88 3.67
CA VAL A 126 2.36 0.76 3.70
C VAL A 126 2.98 -0.52 4.25
N TYR A 127 2.14 -1.49 4.56
CA TYR A 127 2.59 -2.83 4.92
C TYR A 127 1.84 -3.93 4.16
N TRP A 128 2.54 -4.99 3.76
CA TRP A 128 1.93 -6.29 3.46
C TRP A 128 2.92 -7.42 3.76
N SER A 129 2.39 -8.63 3.97
CA SER A 129 3.25 -9.79 4.25
C SER A 129 4.15 -10.11 3.04
N GLY A 130 5.45 -10.30 3.30
CA GLY A 130 6.45 -10.57 2.25
C GLY A 130 6.87 -9.35 1.42
N MET A 131 6.50 -8.13 1.82
CA MET A 131 6.74 -6.87 1.08
C MET A 131 8.13 -6.74 0.45
N ILE A 132 9.19 -6.91 1.24
CA ILE A 132 10.57 -6.74 0.78
C ILE A 132 10.91 -7.72 -0.36
N SER A 133 10.55 -8.99 -0.20
CA SER A 133 10.82 -10.03 -1.20
C SER A 133 10.00 -9.79 -2.48
N HIS A 134 8.74 -9.39 -2.33
CA HIS A 134 7.87 -9.07 -3.47
C HIS A 134 8.40 -7.85 -4.26
N ILE A 135 8.90 -6.82 -3.59
CA ILE A 135 9.52 -5.64 -4.25
C ILE A 135 10.80 -6.05 -4.97
N LYS A 136 11.69 -6.79 -4.30
CA LYS A 136 12.94 -7.29 -4.91
C LYS A 136 12.67 -8.04 -6.21
N TYR A 137 11.74 -8.99 -6.17
CA TYR A 137 11.33 -9.75 -7.34
C TYR A 137 10.78 -8.83 -8.44
N PHE A 138 9.83 -7.95 -8.10
CA PHE A 138 9.22 -7.03 -9.07
C PHE A 138 10.25 -6.15 -9.80
N VAL A 139 11.17 -5.53 -9.05
CA VAL A 139 12.23 -4.70 -9.64
C VAL A 139 13.16 -5.54 -10.52
N SER A 140 13.49 -6.78 -10.12
CA SER A 140 14.35 -7.67 -10.93
C SER A 140 13.71 -8.10 -12.26
N THR A 141 12.38 -8.04 -12.36
CA THR A 141 11.64 -8.36 -13.59
C THR A 141 11.49 -7.18 -14.53
N CYS A 142 11.85 -5.96 -14.11
CA CYS A 142 11.71 -4.76 -14.92
C CYS A 142 12.70 -4.76 -16.09
N THR A 143 12.21 -4.62 -17.31
CA THR A 143 13.04 -4.60 -18.53
C THR A 143 13.88 -3.34 -18.66
N VAL A 144 13.40 -2.21 -18.16
CA VAL A 144 14.10 -0.91 -18.21
C VAL A 144 15.26 -0.84 -17.21
N CYS A 145 15.16 -1.55 -16.09
CA CYS A 145 16.19 -1.56 -15.04
C CYS A 145 17.24 -2.67 -15.20
N LYS A 146 17.09 -3.53 -16.20
CA LYS A 146 18.05 -4.59 -16.53
C LYS A 146 19.22 -4.04 -17.33
#